data_AF-A0A929T129-F1
#
_entry.id   AF-A0A929T129-F1
#
_cell.length_a   1.000
_cell.length_b   1.000
_cell.length_c   1.000
_cell.angle_alpha   90.00
_cell.angle_beta   90.00
_cell.angle_gamma   90.00
#
_symmetry.space_group_name_H-M   'P 1'
#
loop_
_entity.id
_entity.type
_entity.pdbx_description
1 polymer ?
#
loop_
_entity_poly.entity_id
_entity_poly.type
_entity_poly.pdbx_seq_one_letter_code
_entity_poly.pdbx_strand_id
1 'polypeptide(L)'
;MRKSKWNVTALDPRAGLILLMAANVIVFAQKTTMPGNVFVLLLAVIMTFSGHVKSAAKFCLLFLTFVLAQKYVFSVAPMWVNFMFGIFCNYGRRMLPCFMAGVLLIQTNSLHRFVLAMRKLHFPQSIIIPIAVSVRYFPAIKEEFIYIGEAMKLRGTPWMRRMEGYLVPIMLSATTTAQELAQAAVTRGIENPCPKTSAEELKCEWTDWIWSAVGVIMAVLTIFIDIRG
;
A
#
# COMPACT_ATOMS: atom_id res chain seq x y z
N MET A 1 -21.66 5.51 4.86
CA MET A 1 -22.19 4.29 4.19
C MET A 1 -21.59 4.16 2.78
N ARG A 2 -20.60 3.29 2.57
CA ARG A 2 -19.99 3.06 1.24
C ARG A 2 -20.10 1.57 0.90
N LYS A 3 -20.87 1.30 -0.16
CA LYS A 3 -21.28 -0.03 -0.66
C LYS A 3 -20.14 -1.05 -0.59
N SER A 4 -20.30 -2.09 0.23
CA SER A 4 -19.46 -3.28 0.15
C SER A 4 -19.86 -4.07 -1.09
N LYS A 5 -19.07 -3.94 -2.16
CA LYS A 5 -19.02 -4.93 -3.23
C LYS A 5 -18.20 -6.12 -2.74
N TRP A 6 -18.87 -7.02 -2.04
CA TRP A 6 -18.41 -8.39 -1.88
C TRP A 6 -18.64 -9.11 -3.22
N ASN A 7 -17.55 -9.66 -3.77
CA ASN A 7 -17.45 -10.78 -4.72
C ASN A 7 -16.22 -10.63 -5.60
N VAL A 8 -15.07 -10.43 -4.97
CA VAL A 8 -13.77 -10.72 -5.57
C VAL A 8 -12.92 -11.26 -4.44
N THR A 9 -12.31 -12.43 -4.63
CA THR A 9 -11.41 -13.10 -3.68
C THR A 9 -10.41 -12.08 -3.14
N ALA A 10 -10.68 -11.60 -1.93
CA ALA A 10 -9.91 -10.54 -1.33
C ALA A 10 -8.62 -11.18 -0.81
N LEU A 11 -7.56 -11.07 -1.62
CA LEU A 11 -6.24 -11.61 -1.27
C LEU A 11 -5.86 -11.17 0.14
N ASP A 12 -5.42 -12.13 0.95
CA ASP A 12 -5.02 -11.87 2.31
C ASP A 12 -3.96 -10.77 2.41
N PRO A 13 -4.10 -9.84 3.37
CA PRO A 13 -3.18 -8.72 3.54
C PRO A 13 -1.75 -9.20 3.84
N ARG A 14 -1.60 -10.37 4.45
CA ARG A 14 -0.30 -10.98 4.72
C ARG A 14 0.38 -11.47 3.45
N ALA A 15 -0.36 -12.14 2.56
CA ALA A 15 0.17 -12.61 1.29
C ALA A 15 0.58 -11.40 0.43
N GLY A 16 -0.22 -10.34 0.42
CA GLY A 16 0.14 -9.07 -0.21
C GLY A 16 1.42 -8.44 0.36
N LEU A 17 1.59 -8.43 1.69
CA LEU A 17 2.82 -7.95 2.35
C LEU A 17 4.05 -8.80 2.02
N ILE A 18 3.91 -10.13 1.99
CA ILE A 18 5.00 -11.04 1.60
C ILE A 18 5.39 -10.81 0.13
N LEU A 19 4.41 -10.67 -0.76
CA LEU A 19 4.65 -10.35 -2.18
C LEU A 19 5.33 -8.99 -2.35
N LEU A 20 4.94 -7.99 -1.56
CA LEU A 20 5.59 -6.67 -1.56
C LEU A 20 7.05 -6.77 -1.07
N MET A 21 7.31 -7.54 -0.02
CA MET A 21 8.67 -7.79 0.46
C MET A 21 9.50 -8.52 -0.60
N ALA A 22 8.94 -9.56 -1.22
CA ALA A 22 9.57 -10.28 -2.33
C ALA A 22 9.86 -9.35 -3.52
N ALA A 23 8.94 -8.45 -3.85
CA ALA A 23 9.13 -7.43 -4.89
C ALA A 23 10.36 -6.56 -4.59
N ASN A 24 10.47 -6.05 -3.36
CA ASN A 24 11.61 -5.24 -2.94
C ASN A 24 12.94 -6.01 -3.04
N VAL A 25 12.97 -7.25 -2.53
CA VAL A 25 14.16 -8.12 -2.62
C VAL A 25 14.57 -8.34 -4.07
N ILE A 26 13.61 -8.65 -4.95
CA ILE A 26 13.84 -8.84 -6.38
C ILE A 26 14.40 -7.57 -7.03
N VAL A 27 13.91 -6.39 -6.67
CA VAL A 27 14.43 -5.11 -7.22
C VAL A 27 15.88 -4.87 -6.82
N PHE A 28 16.26 -5.19 -5.58
CA PHE A 28 17.63 -5.01 -5.09
C PHE A 28 18.59 -6.09 -5.62
N ALA A 29 18.16 -7.35 -5.70
CA ALA A 29 18.98 -8.48 -6.15
C ALA A 29 19.04 -8.60 -7.70
N GLN A 30 18.48 -7.66 -8.45
CA GLN A 30 18.40 -7.71 -9.90
C GLN A 30 19.74 -7.35 -10.58
N LYS A 31 20.54 -8.38 -10.90
CA LYS A 31 21.64 -8.27 -11.88
C LYS A 31 21.14 -8.35 -13.31
N THR A 32 20.20 -9.26 -13.59
CA THR A 32 19.54 -9.46 -14.90
C THR A 32 18.09 -8.97 -14.90
N THR A 33 17.59 -8.57 -16.07
CA THR A 33 16.21 -8.04 -16.24
C THR A 33 15.13 -9.13 -16.30
N MET A 34 15.51 -10.39 -16.53
CA MET A 34 14.60 -11.53 -16.67
C MET A 34 13.71 -11.77 -15.43
N PRO A 35 14.24 -11.89 -14.20
CA PRO A 35 13.40 -12.20 -13.05
C PRO A 35 12.37 -11.12 -12.71
N GLY A 36 12.71 -9.84 -12.92
CA GLY A 36 11.76 -8.73 -12.76
C GLY A 36 10.57 -8.83 -13.69
N ASN A 37 10.80 -9.21 -14.95
CA ASN A 37 9.74 -9.37 -15.94
C ASN A 37 8.79 -10.51 -15.59
N VAL A 38 9.34 -11.65 -15.16
CA VAL A 38 8.54 -12.81 -14.73
C VAL A 38 7.71 -12.46 -13.50
N PHE A 39 8.27 -11.70 -12.56
CA PHE A 39 7.54 -11.26 -11.38
C PHE A 39 6.41 -10.28 -11.68
N VAL A 40 6.59 -9.36 -12.64
CA VAL A 40 5.50 -8.50 -13.14
C VAL A 40 4.37 -9.32 -13.77
N LEU A 41 4.70 -10.36 -14.56
CA LEU A 41 3.70 -11.27 -15.13
C LEU A 41 2.95 -12.03 -14.04
N LEU A 42 3.64 -12.54 -13.02
CA LEU A 42 3.03 -13.19 -11.87
C LEU A 42 2.03 -12.25 -11.16
N LEU A 43 2.45 -11.01 -10.86
CA LEU A 43 1.58 -10.01 -10.23
C LEU A 43 0.38 -9.64 -11.11
N ALA A 44 0.56 -9.58 -12.43
CA ALA A 44 -0.53 -9.34 -13.37
C ALA A 44 -1.58 -10.45 -13.32
N VAL A 45 -1.13 -11.71 -13.32
CA VAL A 45 -2.01 -12.87 -13.16
C VAL A 45 -2.78 -12.80 -11.84
N ILE A 46 -2.09 -12.54 -10.72
CA ILE A 46 -2.74 -12.40 -9.40
C ILE A 46 -3.76 -11.25 -9.40
N MET A 47 -3.45 -10.09 -10.00
CA MET A 47 -4.41 -8.97 -10.10
C MET A 47 -5.64 -9.33 -10.95
N THR A 48 -5.48 -10.12 -12.01
CA THR A 48 -6.61 -10.55 -12.84
C THR A 48 -7.52 -11.55 -12.11
N PHE A 49 -6.94 -12.52 -11.38
CA PHE A 49 -7.70 -13.42 -10.50
C PHE A 49 -8.40 -12.66 -9.36
N SER A 50 -7.73 -11.63 -8.83
CA SER A 50 -8.29 -10.71 -7.86
C SER A 50 -9.27 -9.70 -8.49
N GLY A 51 -9.82 -9.94 -9.69
CA GLY A 51 -10.88 -9.17 -10.36
C GLY A 51 -10.57 -7.70 -10.69
N HIS A 52 -9.33 -7.23 -10.49
CA HIS A 52 -8.90 -5.86 -10.76
C HIS A 52 -8.30 -5.72 -12.17
N VAL A 53 -8.96 -6.29 -13.18
CA VAL A 53 -8.47 -6.39 -14.57
C VAL A 53 -8.12 -5.05 -15.21
N LYS A 54 -8.85 -3.97 -14.88
CA LYS A 54 -8.57 -2.62 -15.38
C LYS A 54 -7.24 -2.06 -14.84
N SER A 55 -6.92 -2.36 -13.58
CA SER A 55 -5.66 -1.94 -12.95
C SER A 55 -4.50 -2.76 -13.52
N ALA A 56 -4.67 -4.08 -13.62
CA ALA A 56 -3.71 -4.99 -14.25
C ALA A 56 -3.37 -4.57 -15.68
N ALA A 57 -4.38 -4.29 -16.51
CA ALA A 57 -4.19 -3.86 -17.89
C ALA A 57 -3.38 -2.56 -17.97
N LYS A 58 -3.62 -1.57 -17.10
CA LYS A 58 -2.84 -0.32 -17.06
C LYS A 58 -1.38 -0.58 -16.72
N PHE A 59 -1.09 -1.43 -15.72
CA PHE A 59 0.28 -1.77 -15.36
C PHE A 59 0.99 -2.59 -16.45
N CYS A 60 0.29 -3.54 -17.09
CA CYS A 60 0.83 -4.27 -18.23
C CYS A 60 1.14 -3.36 -19.41
N LEU A 61 0.25 -2.41 -19.73
CA LEU A 61 0.45 -1.44 -20.80
C LEU A 61 1.63 -0.52 -20.49
N LEU A 62 1.71 -0.01 -19.25
CA LEU A 62 2.85 0.79 -18.77
C LEU A 62 4.17 -0.01 -18.84
N PHE A 63 4.16 -1.28 -18.45
CA PHE A 63 5.34 -2.13 -18.54
C PHE A 63 5.75 -2.36 -20.00
N LEU A 64 4.79 -2.63 -20.89
CA LEU A 64 5.03 -2.82 -22.32
C LEU A 64 5.60 -1.56 -22.97
N THR A 65 5.10 -0.36 -22.64
CA THR A 65 5.66 0.89 -23.16
C THR A 65 7.10 1.07 -22.73
N PHE A 66 7.46 0.77 -21.48
CA PHE A 66 8.87 0.79 -21.04
C PHE A 66 9.73 -0.23 -21.78
N VAL A 67 9.23 -1.45 -22.04
CA VAL A 67 9.97 -2.48 -22.80
C VAL A 67 10.21 -2.03 -24.24
N LEU A 68 9.17 -1.52 -24.91
CA LEU A 68 9.24 -1.09 -26.29
C LEU A 68 10.11 0.16 -26.44
N ALA A 69 10.00 1.12 -25.51
CA ALA A 69 10.89 2.26 -25.46
C ALA A 69 12.35 1.80 -25.38
N GLN A 70 12.66 0.89 -24.44
CA GLN A 70 14.00 0.33 -24.26
C GLN A 70 14.53 -0.40 -25.51
N LYS A 71 13.67 -1.13 -26.22
CA LYS A 71 14.08 -1.92 -27.38
C LYS A 71 14.21 -1.10 -28.67
N TYR A 72 13.29 -0.17 -28.93
CA TYR A 72 13.20 0.54 -30.21
C TYR A 72 13.81 1.95 -30.17
N VAL A 73 13.55 2.72 -29.12
CA VAL A 73 14.00 4.12 -29.04
C VAL A 73 15.49 4.17 -28.70
N PHE A 74 15.91 3.38 -27.71
CA PHE A 74 17.27 3.42 -27.20
C PHE A 74 18.28 2.61 -28.02
N SER A 75 17.84 1.70 -28.88
CA SER A 75 18.73 1.01 -29.82
C SER A 75 19.17 1.89 -30.99
N VAL A 76 18.45 2.98 -31.25
CA VAL A 76 18.70 3.89 -32.40
C VAL A 76 19.16 5.27 -31.91
N ALA A 77 19.00 5.59 -30.63
CA ALA A 77 19.33 6.89 -30.07
C ALA A 77 20.85 7.13 -29.95
N PRO A 78 21.30 8.39 -30.10
CA PRO A 78 22.69 8.78 -29.84
C PRO A 78 23.09 8.53 -28.38
N MET A 79 24.38 8.27 -28.16
CA MET A 79 24.93 7.75 -26.91
C MET A 79 24.51 8.53 -25.65
N TRP A 80 24.47 9.87 -25.71
CA TRP A 80 24.08 10.73 -24.60
C TRP A 80 22.60 10.60 -24.19
N VAL A 81 21.70 10.48 -25.18
CA VAL A 81 20.26 10.30 -24.93
C VAL A 81 20.01 8.93 -24.31
N ASN A 82 20.73 7.91 -24.79
CA ASN A 82 20.64 6.56 -24.23
C ASN A 82 21.16 6.49 -22.79
N PHE A 83 22.23 7.22 -22.46
CA PHE A 83 22.76 7.21 -21.11
C PHE A 83 21.81 7.87 -20.10
N MET A 84 21.29 9.06 -20.37
CA MET A 84 20.42 9.77 -19.42
C MET A 84 19.01 9.17 -19.33
N PHE A 85 18.33 9.03 -20.47
CA PHE A 85 16.95 8.55 -20.48
C PHE A 85 16.86 7.03 -20.36
N GLY A 86 17.85 6.28 -20.87
CA GLY A 86 17.84 4.82 -20.81
C GLY A 86 18.02 4.30 -19.37
N ILE A 87 18.87 4.94 -18.58
CA ILE A 87 19.00 4.65 -17.15
C ILE A 87 17.68 4.94 -16.43
N PHE A 88 17.07 6.11 -16.66
CA PHE A 88 15.79 6.47 -16.06
C PHE A 88 14.68 5.45 -16.39
N CYS A 89 14.54 5.08 -17.67
CA CYS A 89 13.56 4.08 -18.10
C CYS A 89 13.84 2.69 -17.49
N ASN A 90 15.11 2.30 -17.34
CA ASN A 90 15.49 1.04 -16.71
C ASN A 90 15.10 1.02 -15.22
N TYR A 91 15.45 2.07 -14.47
CA TYR A 91 15.05 2.20 -13.07
C TYR A 91 13.53 2.28 -12.89
N GLY A 92 12.84 3.02 -13.75
CA GLY A 92 11.38 3.09 -13.75
C GLY A 92 10.74 1.71 -13.95
N ARG A 93 11.28 0.91 -14.88
CA ARG A 93 10.85 -0.47 -15.10
C ARG A 93 11.17 -1.37 -13.90
N ARG A 94 12.29 -1.18 -13.21
CA ARG A 94 12.66 -1.93 -12.00
C ARG A 94 11.72 -1.64 -10.83
N MET A 95 11.28 -0.39 -10.63
CA MET A 95 10.37 -0.05 -9.52
C MET A 95 8.91 -0.48 -9.77
N LEU A 96 8.53 -0.71 -11.03
CA LEU A 96 7.19 -1.06 -11.45
C LEU A 96 6.55 -2.25 -10.69
N PRO A 97 7.22 -3.42 -10.51
CA PRO A 97 6.68 -4.52 -9.70
C PRO A 97 6.38 -4.13 -8.25
N CYS A 98 7.18 -3.26 -7.63
CA CYS A 98 6.91 -2.78 -6.26
C CYS A 98 5.64 -1.93 -6.22
N PHE A 99 5.48 -0.99 -7.16
CA PHE A 99 4.26 -0.20 -7.27
C PHE A 99 3.04 -1.07 -7.56
N MET A 100 3.19 -2.07 -8.43
CA MET A 100 2.12 -3.00 -8.76
C MET A 100 1.70 -3.84 -7.55
N ALA A 101 2.65 -4.40 -6.79
CA ALA A 101 2.37 -5.12 -5.55
C ALA A 101 1.71 -4.22 -4.49
N GLY A 102 2.16 -2.97 -4.35
CA GLY A 102 1.56 -1.99 -3.44
C GLY A 102 0.11 -1.65 -3.82
N VAL A 103 -0.16 -1.40 -5.10
CA VAL A 103 -1.53 -1.13 -5.58
C VAL A 103 -2.42 -2.36 -5.44
N LEU A 104 -1.89 -3.56 -5.72
CA LEU A 104 -2.61 -4.80 -5.46
C LEU A 104 -3.02 -4.88 -3.98
N LEU A 105 -2.11 -4.60 -3.06
CA LEU A 105 -2.38 -4.64 -1.62
C LEU A 105 -3.49 -3.64 -1.25
N ILE A 106 -3.40 -2.38 -1.69
CA ILE A 106 -4.37 -1.33 -1.36
C ILE A 106 -5.76 -1.61 -1.96
N GLN A 107 -5.82 -2.17 -3.17
CA GLN A 107 -7.09 -2.43 -3.85
C GLN A 107 -7.82 -3.67 -3.30
N THR A 108 -7.07 -4.69 -2.89
CA THR A 108 -7.63 -5.95 -2.39
C THR A 108 -7.96 -5.91 -0.91
N ASN A 109 -7.26 -5.08 -0.13
CA ASN A 109 -7.37 -5.06 1.33
C ASN A 109 -7.98 -3.76 1.87
N SER A 110 -8.91 -3.91 2.82
CA SER A 110 -9.40 -2.78 3.61
C SER A 110 -8.39 -2.39 4.70
N LEU A 111 -8.39 -1.12 5.09
CA LEU A 111 -7.52 -0.61 6.16
C LEU A 111 -7.69 -1.40 7.47
N HIS A 112 -8.92 -1.81 7.80
CA HIS A 112 -9.20 -2.63 8.99
C HIS A 112 -8.49 -4.00 8.93
N ARG A 113 -8.57 -4.68 7.78
CA ARG A 113 -7.88 -5.97 7.57
C ARG A 113 -6.37 -5.84 7.64
N PHE A 114 -5.82 -4.72 7.18
CA PHE A 114 -4.39 -4.45 7.29
C PHE A 114 -3.93 -4.35 8.75
N VAL A 115 -4.67 -3.61 9.60
CA VAL A 115 -4.39 -3.51 11.04
C VAL A 115 -4.47 -4.88 11.72
N LEU A 116 -5.46 -5.70 11.37
CA LEU A 116 -5.57 -7.08 11.87
C LEU A 116 -4.40 -7.96 11.41
N ALA A 117 -3.93 -7.78 10.17
CA ALA A 117 -2.75 -8.48 9.66
C ALA A 117 -1.50 -8.13 10.48
N MET A 118 -1.28 -6.85 10.76
CA MET A 118 -0.17 -6.39 11.61
C MET A 118 -0.25 -6.98 13.02
N ARG A 119 -1.47 -7.08 13.59
CA ARG A 119 -1.68 -7.70 14.91
C ARG A 119 -1.25 -9.16 14.94
N LYS A 120 -1.54 -9.91 13.88
CA LYS A 120 -1.12 -11.31 13.80
C LYS A 120 0.33 -11.51 13.31
N LEU A 121 0.99 -10.48 12.77
CA LEU A 121 2.43 -10.47 12.45
C LEU A 121 3.32 -10.20 13.70
N HIS A 122 2.75 -10.24 14.91
CA HIS A 122 3.44 -10.00 16.18
C HIS A 122 4.13 -8.63 16.30
N PHE A 123 3.62 -7.60 15.62
CA PHE A 123 4.06 -6.23 15.92
C PHE A 123 3.68 -5.84 17.36
N PRO A 124 4.47 -4.97 18.02
CA PRO A 124 4.19 -4.55 19.39
C PRO A 124 2.83 -3.84 19.48
N GLN A 125 2.04 -4.21 20.49
CA GLN A 125 0.69 -3.66 20.72
C GLN A 125 0.72 -2.14 20.91
N SER A 126 1.82 -1.60 21.43
CA SER A 126 2.04 -0.16 21.60
C SER A 126 1.93 0.64 20.29
N ILE A 127 2.20 0.01 19.13
CA ILE A 127 2.10 0.65 17.82
C ILE A 127 0.75 0.34 17.16
N ILE A 128 0.25 -0.88 17.30
CA ILE A 128 -0.99 -1.31 16.62
C ILE A 128 -2.21 -0.55 17.12
N ILE A 129 -2.32 -0.32 18.44
CA ILE A 129 -3.47 0.35 19.05
C ILE A 129 -3.64 1.79 18.51
N PRO A 130 -2.64 2.68 18.56
CA PRO A 130 -2.79 4.03 18.02
C PRO A 130 -3.08 4.01 16.53
N ILE A 131 -2.47 3.12 15.73
CA ILE A 131 -2.78 3.00 14.29
C ILE A 131 -4.25 2.61 14.08
N ALA A 132 -4.75 1.61 14.81
CA ALA A 132 -6.13 1.15 14.70
C ALA A 132 -7.14 2.28 15.02
N VAL A 133 -6.83 3.03 16.07
CA VAL A 133 -7.57 4.23 16.47
C VAL A 133 -7.51 5.26 15.33
N SER A 134 -6.33 5.69 14.91
CA SER A 134 -6.16 6.67 13.83
C SER A 134 -6.93 6.31 12.56
N VAL A 135 -6.92 5.05 12.13
CA VAL A 135 -7.69 4.59 10.94
C VAL A 135 -9.19 4.80 11.12
N ARG A 136 -9.73 4.63 12.33
CA ARG A 136 -11.16 4.85 12.64
C ARG A 136 -11.51 6.32 12.79
N TYR A 137 -10.59 7.17 13.26
CA TYR A 137 -10.81 8.61 13.42
C TYR A 137 -10.52 9.41 12.14
N PHE A 138 -9.72 8.87 11.22
CA PHE A 138 -9.37 9.54 9.96
C PHE A 138 -10.59 9.98 9.13
N PRO A 139 -11.67 9.17 8.99
CA PRO A 139 -12.88 9.61 8.30
C PRO A 139 -13.56 10.80 8.98
N ALA A 140 -13.65 10.80 10.32
CA ALA A 140 -14.28 11.87 11.08
C ALA A 140 -13.48 13.18 10.98
N ILE A 141 -12.15 13.11 11.11
CA ILE A 141 -11.26 14.25 10.92
C ILE A 141 -11.42 14.81 9.50
N LYS A 142 -11.47 13.95 8.47
CA LYS A 142 -11.68 14.39 7.09
C LYS A 142 -13.02 15.15 6.92
N GLU A 143 -14.09 14.64 7.50
CA GLU A 143 -15.39 15.31 7.47
C GLU A 143 -15.31 16.68 8.15
N GLU A 144 -14.67 16.76 9.30
CA GLU A 144 -14.43 18.01 10.02
C GLU A 144 -13.63 19.03 9.19
N PHE A 145 -12.56 18.60 8.51
CA PHE A 145 -11.82 19.46 7.57
C PHE A 145 -12.70 20.02 6.46
N ILE A 146 -13.64 19.22 5.93
CA ILE A 146 -14.58 19.66 4.89
C ILE A 146 -15.61 20.63 5.48
N TYR A 147 -16.15 20.36 6.68
CA TYR A 147 -17.14 21.23 7.32
C TYR A 147 -16.57 22.60 7.67
N ILE A 148 -15.40 22.65 8.31
CA ILE A 148 -14.68 23.91 8.53
C ILE A 148 -14.34 24.52 7.17
N GLY A 149 -14.04 23.66 6.19
CA GLY A 149 -13.80 23.94 4.78
C GLY A 149 -14.84 24.91 4.22
N GLU A 150 -16.07 24.46 4.30
CA GLU A 150 -17.28 25.11 3.81
C GLU A 150 -17.68 26.31 4.66
N ALA A 151 -17.59 26.23 5.99
CA ALA A 151 -17.87 27.35 6.89
C ALA A 151 -16.97 28.58 6.58
N MET A 152 -15.69 28.35 6.30
CA MET A 152 -14.74 29.39 5.91
C MET A 152 -14.98 29.91 4.48
N LYS A 153 -15.65 29.14 3.59
CA LYS A 153 -16.08 29.65 2.27
C LYS A 153 -17.24 30.63 2.44
N LEU A 154 -18.18 30.35 3.33
CA LEU A 154 -19.34 31.21 3.61
C LEU A 154 -18.95 32.58 4.20
N ARG A 155 -17.86 32.64 4.98
CA ARG A 155 -17.34 33.89 5.58
C ARG A 155 -16.57 34.81 4.63
N GLY A 156 -16.36 34.42 3.36
CA GLY A 156 -15.70 35.28 2.36
C GLY A 156 -14.26 35.72 2.71
N THR A 157 -13.56 34.98 3.58
CA THR A 157 -12.28 35.41 4.16
C THR A 157 -11.10 35.21 3.20
N PRO A 158 -10.17 36.19 3.05
CA PRO A 158 -9.00 36.06 2.18
C PRO A 158 -8.11 34.88 2.57
N TRP A 159 -7.50 34.22 1.58
CA TRP A 159 -6.73 32.97 1.71
C TRP A 159 -5.70 32.97 2.85
N MET A 160 -5.07 34.12 3.11
CA MET A 160 -4.02 34.27 4.12
C MET A 160 -4.55 34.20 5.56
N ARG A 161 -5.74 34.75 5.85
CA ARG A 161 -6.42 34.61 7.15
C ARG A 161 -7.17 33.28 7.28
N ARG A 162 -7.31 32.55 6.18
CA ARG A 162 -7.99 31.26 6.11
C ARG A 162 -7.21 30.17 6.87
N MET A 163 -5.88 30.24 6.85
CA MET A 163 -5.02 29.28 7.53
C MET A 163 -5.23 29.28 9.05
N GLU A 164 -5.18 30.46 9.68
CA GLU A 164 -5.41 30.59 11.12
C GLU A 164 -6.84 30.18 11.51
N GLY A 165 -7.83 30.56 10.69
CA GLY A 165 -9.23 30.15 10.87
C GLY A 165 -9.50 28.65 10.66
N TYR A 166 -8.60 27.90 9.99
CA TYR A 166 -8.63 26.44 9.95
C TYR A 166 -7.88 25.83 11.12
N LEU A 167 -6.64 26.28 11.34
CA LEU A 167 -5.71 25.66 12.27
C LEU A 167 -6.19 25.73 13.72
N VAL A 168 -6.67 26.90 14.17
CA VAL A 168 -7.10 27.09 15.56
C VAL A 168 -8.26 26.16 15.96
N PRO A 169 -9.41 26.13 15.24
CA PRO A 169 -10.51 25.24 15.61
C PRO A 169 -10.17 23.75 15.45
N ILE A 170 -9.34 23.39 14.46
CA ILE A 170 -8.90 22.01 14.28
C ILE A 170 -8.00 21.56 15.44
N MET A 171 -7.06 22.41 15.89
CA MET A 171 -6.23 22.09 17.04
C MET A 171 -7.08 21.92 18.30
N LEU A 172 -8.03 22.82 18.54
CA LEU A 172 -8.92 22.73 19.70
C LEU A 172 -9.79 21.46 19.67
N SER A 173 -10.36 21.11 18.52
CA SER A 173 -11.17 19.89 18.39
C SER A 173 -10.32 18.61 18.49
N ALA A 174 -9.11 18.62 17.95
CA ALA A 174 -8.19 17.49 18.05
C ALA A 174 -7.72 17.25 19.49
N THR A 175 -7.45 18.31 20.26
CA THR A 175 -7.03 18.20 21.66
C THR A 175 -8.16 17.72 22.56
N THR A 176 -9.38 18.23 22.39
CA THR A 176 -10.54 17.74 23.15
C THR A 176 -10.84 16.28 22.84
N THR A 177 -10.85 15.91 21.55
CA THR A 177 -11.05 14.52 21.11
C THR A 177 -9.99 13.59 21.68
N ALA A 178 -8.73 14.01 21.72
CA ALA A 178 -7.63 13.24 22.30
C ALA A 178 -7.79 13.06 23.82
N GLN A 179 -8.22 14.09 24.54
CA GLN A 179 -8.50 14.02 25.98
C GLN A 179 -9.66 13.06 26.29
N GLU A 180 -10.75 13.15 25.54
CA GLU A 180 -11.90 12.24 25.68
C GLU A 180 -11.52 10.79 25.41
N LEU A 181 -10.71 10.54 24.35
CA LEU A 181 -10.15 9.23 24.04
C LEU A 181 -9.28 8.67 25.16
N ALA A 182 -8.40 9.51 25.73
CA ALA A 182 -7.52 9.11 26.82
C ALA A 182 -8.34 8.74 28.08
N GLN A 183 -9.32 9.56 28.44
CA GLN A 183 -10.20 9.29 29.57
C GLN A 183 -11.06 8.03 29.35
N ALA A 184 -11.58 7.83 28.14
CA ALA A 184 -12.31 6.62 27.76
C ALA A 184 -11.42 5.37 27.75
N ALA A 185 -10.14 5.50 27.38
CA ALA A 185 -9.18 4.40 27.37
C ALA A 185 -8.81 3.96 28.80
N VAL A 186 -8.56 4.93 29.70
CA VAL A 186 -8.26 4.66 31.11
C VAL A 186 -9.46 3.99 31.81
N THR A 187 -10.68 4.50 31.60
CA THR A 187 -11.91 3.91 32.19
C THR A 187 -12.22 2.51 31.66
N ARG A 188 -11.84 2.19 30.42
CA ARG A 188 -11.94 0.85 29.83
C ARG A 188 -10.79 -0.09 30.21
N GLY A 189 -9.86 0.35 31.06
CA GLY A 189 -8.75 -0.48 31.53
C GLY A 189 -7.79 -0.87 30.41
N ILE A 190 -7.35 0.09 29.59
CA ILE A 190 -6.39 -0.19 28.50
C ILE A 190 -5.05 -0.78 28.99
N GLU A 191 -4.73 -0.53 30.26
CA GLU A 191 -3.57 -1.03 31.01
C GLU A 191 -3.75 -2.45 31.56
N ASN A 192 -4.93 -3.06 31.40
CA ASN A 192 -5.16 -4.43 31.86
C ASN A 192 -4.19 -5.39 31.12
N PRO A 193 -3.34 -6.15 31.84
CA PRO A 193 -2.33 -7.05 31.26
C PRO A 193 -2.93 -8.28 30.56
N CYS A 194 -4.26 -8.46 30.58
CA CYS A 194 -4.93 -9.55 29.89
C CYS A 194 -4.77 -9.50 28.35
N PRO A 195 -4.66 -10.67 27.69
CA PRO A 195 -4.53 -10.75 26.24
C PRO A 195 -5.78 -10.19 25.56
N LYS A 196 -5.57 -9.14 24.76
CA LYS A 196 -6.63 -8.45 24.04
C LYS A 196 -7.16 -9.39 22.94
N THR A 197 -8.44 -9.76 23.00
CA THR A 197 -9.10 -10.61 22.00
C THR A 197 -9.42 -9.82 20.71
N SER A 198 -9.54 -10.49 19.57
CA SER A 198 -9.91 -9.90 18.28
C SER A 198 -11.28 -10.43 17.87
N ALA A 199 -12.20 -9.54 17.47
CA ALA A 199 -13.56 -9.92 17.06
C ALA A 199 -13.64 -10.44 15.61
N GLU A 200 -12.63 -10.18 14.78
CA GLU A 200 -12.57 -10.69 13.40
C GLU A 200 -11.47 -11.75 13.24
N GLU A 201 -11.87 -12.90 12.71
CA GLU A 201 -10.97 -13.97 12.28
C GLU A 201 -10.57 -13.77 10.81
N LEU A 202 -9.31 -13.43 10.58
CA LEU A 202 -8.70 -13.62 9.26
C LEU A 202 -8.61 -15.13 8.98
N LYS A 203 -9.50 -15.63 8.12
CA LYS A 203 -9.43 -16.98 7.55
C LYS A 203 -8.58 -16.89 6.29
N CYS A 204 -7.39 -17.49 6.35
CA CYS A 204 -6.52 -17.57 5.20
C CYS A 204 -7.02 -18.65 4.25
N GLU A 205 -7.20 -18.30 2.98
CA GLU A 205 -7.50 -19.26 1.93
C GLU A 205 -6.19 -19.90 1.44
N TRP A 206 -6.19 -21.21 1.17
CA TRP A 206 -4.97 -21.95 0.79
C TRP A 206 -4.33 -21.42 -0.50
N THR A 207 -5.12 -20.81 -1.38
CA THR A 207 -4.68 -20.16 -2.61
C THR A 207 -3.69 -19.02 -2.36
N ASP A 208 -3.85 -18.27 -1.27
CA ASP A 208 -3.03 -17.08 -0.98
C ASP A 208 -1.63 -17.47 -0.47
N TRP A 209 -1.55 -18.61 0.22
CA TRP A 209 -0.28 -19.24 0.59
C TRP A 209 0.48 -19.75 -0.63
N ILE A 210 -0.20 -20.29 -1.64
CA ILE A 210 0.45 -20.74 -2.87
C ILE A 210 1.06 -19.55 -3.61
N TRP A 211 0.29 -18.47 -3.81
CA TRP A 211 0.79 -17.28 -4.50
C TRP A 211 1.96 -16.61 -3.78
N SER A 212 1.89 -16.49 -2.44
CA SER A 212 2.99 -15.95 -1.66
C SER A 212 4.22 -16.85 -1.68
N ALA A 213 4.06 -18.17 -1.59
CA ALA A 213 5.16 -19.13 -1.71
C ALA A 213 5.86 -19.05 -3.07
N VAL A 214 5.10 -18.98 -4.18
CA VAL A 214 5.67 -18.79 -5.52
C VAL A 214 6.47 -17.48 -5.61
N GLY A 215 5.95 -16.39 -5.04
CA GLY A 215 6.66 -15.11 -4.98
C GLY A 215 7.98 -15.18 -4.20
N VAL A 216 7.99 -15.87 -3.06
CA VAL A 216 9.20 -16.08 -2.24
C VAL A 216 10.21 -16.96 -2.96
N ILE A 217 9.77 -18.05 -3.57
CA ILE A 217 10.65 -18.94 -4.36
C ILE A 217 11.32 -18.15 -5.48
N MET A 218 10.56 -17.31 -6.20
CA MET A 218 11.12 -16.44 -7.22
C MET A 218 12.18 -15.49 -6.65
N ALA A 219 11.94 -14.85 -5.51
CA ALA A 219 12.93 -13.98 -4.86
C ALA A 219 14.19 -14.74 -4.43
N VAL A 220 14.05 -15.94 -3.86
CA VAL A 220 15.18 -16.78 -3.48
C VAL A 220 15.99 -17.20 -4.72
N LEU A 221 15.31 -17.61 -5.80
CA LEU A 221 15.97 -17.93 -7.07
C LEU A 221 16.74 -16.73 -7.63
N THR A 222 16.22 -15.50 -7.51
CA THR A 222 16.98 -14.31 -7.94
C THR A 222 18.29 -14.14 -7.18
N ILE A 223 18.25 -14.32 -5.86
CA ILE A 223 19.45 -14.24 -5.00
C ILE A 223 20.44 -15.35 -5.37
N PHE A 224 19.97 -16.58 -5.60
CA PHE A 224 20.84 -17.68 -6.01
C PHE A 224 21.51 -17.43 -7.37
N ILE A 225 20.80 -16.84 -8.32
CA ILE A 225 21.37 -16.45 -9.62
C ILE A 225 22.41 -15.34 -9.45
N ASP A 226 22.15 -14.38 -8.56
CA ASP A 226 23.08 -13.29 -8.26
C ASP A 226 24.37 -13.77 -7.57
N ILE A 227 24.28 -14.73 -6.65
CA ILE A 227 25.45 -15.32 -5.98
C ILE A 227 26.31 -16.15 -6.94
N ARG A 228 25.71 -16.76 -7.97
CA ARG A 228 26.37 -17.76 -8.83
C ARG A 228 26.95 -17.19 -10.12
N GLY A 229 26.69 -15.93 -10.47
CA GLY A 229 27.18 -15.29 -11.71
C GLY A 229 27.81 -13.93 -11.46
#